data_AF-A0AAF0KE38-F1
#
_entry.id   AF-A0AAF0KE38-F1
#
_cell.length_a   1.000
_cell.length_b   1.000
_cell.length_c   1.000
_cell.angle_alpha   90.00
_cell.angle_beta   90.00
_cell.angle_gamma   90.00
#
_symmetry.space_group_name_H-M   'P 1'
#
loop_
_entity.id
_entity.type
_entity.pdbx_description
1 polymer ?
#
loop_
_entity_poly.entity_id
_entity_poly.type
_entity_poly.pdbx_seq_one_letter_code
_entity_poly.pdbx_strand_id
1 'polypeptide(L)' 'MNWQDLYPEGSTVFIGRDSYTAKHNPFFPGIDLYQGALRVMTVCPQYLPQVATGIRYP' A
#
# COMPACT_ATOMS: atom_id res chain seq x y z
N MET A 1 -11.05 13.84 -0.21
CA MET A 1 -10.13 13.18 -1.17
C MET A 1 -10.26 11.69 -0.93
N ASN A 2 -10.48 10.88 -1.97
CA ASN A 2 -10.63 9.45 -1.79
C ASN A 2 -9.25 8.83 -1.52
N TRP A 3 -9.16 7.82 -0.65
CA TRP A 3 -7.84 7.27 -0.29
C TRP A 3 -7.20 6.51 -1.46
N GLN A 4 -8.00 5.98 -2.38
CA GLN A 4 -7.54 5.34 -3.62
C GLN A 4 -6.80 6.33 -4.53
N ASP A 5 -7.16 7.61 -4.49
CA ASP A 5 -6.47 8.66 -5.26
C ASP A 5 -5.11 9.00 -4.63
N LEU A 6 -5.02 8.89 -3.30
CA LEU A 6 -3.77 9.08 -2.55
C LEU A 6 -2.83 7.88 -2.68
N TYR A 7 -3.37 6.68 -2.89
CA TYR A 7 -2.62 5.44 -3.01
C TYR A 7 -3.09 4.62 -4.22
N PRO A 8 -2.73 5.02 -5.45
CA PRO A 8 -3.12 4.32 -6.66
C PRO A 8 -2.66 2.85 -6.67
N GLU A 9 -3.45 1.98 -7.30
CA GLU A 9 -3.06 0.60 -7.64
C GLU A 9 -1.69 0.57 -8.33
N GLY A 10 -0.81 -0.33 -7.89
CA GLY A 10 0.54 -0.47 -8.42
C GLY A 10 1.61 0.44 -7.79
N SER A 11 1.23 1.36 -6.88
CA SER A 11 2.20 2.16 -6.14
C SER A 11 3.20 1.28 -5.39
N THR A 12 4.46 1.70 -5.33
CA THR A 12 5.48 1.04 -4.50
C THR A 12 5.51 1.70 -3.13
N VAL A 13 5.22 0.95 -2.08
CA VAL A 13 5.33 1.37 -0.67
C VAL A 13 6.64 0.88 -0.11
N PHE A 14 7.39 1.78 0.51
CA PHE A 14 8.63 1.46 1.23
C PHE A 14 8.35 1.43 2.73
N ILE A 15 8.76 0.36 3.41
CA ILE A 15 8.71 0.24 4.87
C ILE A 15 10.09 -0.18 5.33
N GLY A 16 10.81 0.72 6.00
CA GLY A 16 12.23 0.50 6.30
C GLY A 16 13.05 0.37 5.01
N ARG A 17 13.67 -0.80 4.79
CA ARG A 17 14.46 -1.14 3.59
C ARG A 17 13.69 -2.00 2.59
N ASP A 18 12.49 -2.44 2.94
CA ASP A 18 11.67 -3.31 2.11
C ASP A 18 10.76 -2.50 1.20
N SER A 19 10.40 -3.08 0.06
CA SER A 19 9.46 -2.48 -0.89
C SER A 19 8.35 -3.45 -1.25
N TYR A 20 7.15 -2.91 -1.39
CA TYR A 20 5.92 -3.65 -1.63
C TYR A 20 5.07 -2.99 -2.70
N THR A 21 4.42 -3.79 -3.53
CA THR A 21 3.41 -3.30 -4.47
C THR A 21 2.07 -3.17 -3.75
N ALA A 22 1.51 -1.97 -3.76
CA ALA A 22 0.20 -1.69 -3.20
C ALA A 22 -0.92 -2.08 -4.17
N LYS A 23 -1.95 -2.73 -3.64
CA LYS A 23 -3.22 -3.03 -4.31
C LYS A 23 -4.37 -2.69 -3.38
N HIS A 24 -5.54 -2.40 -3.93
CA HIS A 24 -6.73 -2.13 -3.14
C HIS A 24 -7.35 -3.46 -2.69
N ASN A 25 -7.69 -3.53 -1.41
CA ASN A 25 -8.41 -4.68 -0.90
C ASN A 25 -9.85 -4.66 -1.46
N PRO A 26 -10.35 -5.77 -2.04
CA PRO A 26 -11.67 -5.77 -2.69
C PRO A 26 -12.83 -5.91 -1.71
N PHE A 27 -12.58 -6.24 -0.43
CA PHE A 27 -13.62 -6.55 0.54
C PHE A 27 -13.88 -5.44 1.55
N PHE A 28 -12.88 -4.60 1.84
CA PHE A 28 -12.98 -3.50 2.80
C PHE A 28 -11.97 -2.40 2.48
N PRO A 29 -12.10 -1.18 3.06
CA PRO A 29 -11.12 -0.10 2.88
C PRO A 29 -9.74 -0.49 3.43
N GLY A 30 -8.87 -0.98 2.54
CA GLY A 30 -7.57 -1.55 2.88
C GLY A 30 -6.60 -1.50 1.70
N ILE A 31 -5.32 -1.42 2.00
CA ILE A 31 -4.22 -1.50 1.03
C ILE A 31 -3.49 -2.81 1.28
N ASP A 32 -3.61 -3.74 0.35
CA ASP A 32 -2.87 -4.98 0.35
C ASP A 32 -1.47 -4.73 -0.20
N LEU A 33 -0.45 -5.13 0.56
CA LEU A 33 0.95 -5.00 0.20
C LEU A 33 1.48 -6.36 -0.26
N TYR A 34 2.07 -6.36 -1.45
CA TYR A 34 2.58 -7.54 -2.12
C TYR A 34 4.09 -7.50 -2.26
N GLN A 35 4.72 -8.67 -2.08
CA GLN A 35 6.11 -8.91 -2.47
C GLN A 35 6.10 -9.98 -3.56
N GLY A 36 6.26 -9.55 -4.81
CA GLY A 36 6.00 -10.39 -5.98
C GLY A 36 4.51 -10.79 -6.03
N ALA A 37 4.23 -12.10 -6.04
CA ALA A 37 2.87 -12.64 -6.09
C ALA A 37 2.22 -12.82 -4.70
N LEU A 38 2.99 -12.70 -3.61
CA LEU A 38 2.52 -12.98 -2.27
C LEU A 38 1.99 -11.71 -1.59
N ARG A 39 0.76 -11.76 -1.07
CA ARG A 39 0.25 -10.73 -0.16
C ARG A 39 0.87 -10.94 1.22
N VAL A 40 1.63 -9.96 1.70
CA VAL A 40 2.34 -10.05 2.98
C VAL A 40 1.62 -9.32 4.11
N MET A 41 0.84 -8.28 3.79
CA MET A 41 0.21 -7.42 4.78
C MET A 41 -0.99 -6.70 4.17
N THR A 42 -1.96 -6.35 5.01
CA THR A 42 -3.04 -5.40 4.66
C THR A 42 -2.99 -4.26 5.68
N VAL A 43 -2.98 -3.01 5.19
CA VAL A 43 -2.91 -1.81 6.02
C VAL A 43 -4.16 -0.96 5.79
N CYS A 44 -4.77 -0.45 6.86
CA CYS A 44 -5.83 0.55 6.69
C CYS A 44 -5.22 1.83 6.09
N PRO A 45 -5.83 2.45 5.06
CA PRO A 45 -5.23 3.58 4.36
C PRO A 45 -4.77 4.73 5.28
N GLN A 46 -5.55 4.99 6.34
CA GLN A 46 -5.27 6.02 7.34
C GLN A 46 -3.98 5.81 8.15
N TYR A 47 -3.48 4.56 8.25
CA TYR A 47 -2.26 4.23 8.99
C TYR A 47 -1.05 4.06 8.08
N LEU A 48 -1.23 4.02 6.75
CA LEU A 48 -0.11 3.86 5.83
C LEU A 48 0.98 4.94 6.00
N PRO A 49 0.66 6.24 6.22
CA PRO A 49 1.67 7.28 6.48
C PRO A 49 2.50 7.06 7.75
N GLN A 50 2.01 6.27 8.71
CA GLN A 50 2.72 6.03 9.98
C GLN A 50 3.73 4.89 9.86
N VAL A 51 3.52 3.98 8.89
CA VAL A 51 4.38 2.81 8.70
C VAL A 51 5.27 2.92 7.47
N ALA A 52 4.84 3.67 6.45
CA ALA A 52 5.61 3.85 5.23
C ALA A 52 6.74 4.86 5.43
N THR A 53 7.95 4.47 5.08
CA THR A 53 9.10 5.38 4.98
C THR A 53 9.10 6.18 3.67
N GLY A 54 8.32 5.74 2.68
CA GLY A 54 8.10 6.46 1.43
C GLY A 54 7.11 5.75 0.51
N ILE A 55 6.61 6.46 -0.50
CA ILE A 55 5.71 5.93 -1.53
C ILE A 55 6.16 6.45 -2.89
N ARG A 56 6.24 5.56 -3.88
CA ARG A 56 6.45 5.90 -5.29
C ARG A 56 5.19 5.54 -6.07
N TYR A 57 4.59 6.54 -6.70
CA TYR A 57 3.42 6.37 -7.56
C TYR A 57 3.79 5.68 -8.89
N PRO A 58 2.83 5.00 -9.54
CA PRO A 58 3.02 4.36 -10.84
C PRO A 58 3.35 5.35 -11.96
#